data_AF-A0A962TVH4-F1
#
_entry.id   AF-A0A962TVH4-F1
#
_cell.length_a   1.000
_cell.length_b   1.000
_cell.length_c   1.000
_cell.angle_alpha   90.00
_cell.angle_beta   90.00
_cell.angle_gamma   90.00
#
_symmetry.space_group_name_H-M   'P 1'
#
loop_
_entity.id
_entity.type
_entity.pdbx_description
1 polymer ?
#
loop_
_entity_poly.entity_id
_entity_poly.type
_entity_poly.pdbx_seq_one_letter_code
_entity_poly.pdbx_strand_id
1 'polypeptide(L)' 'MVYVAGGFGLIAGFVFGQMLLFFLLRNVPKKDLLEDPYIKWKYGLLNWVIAGSTAYGAASLYQQFFP' A
#
# COMPACT_ATOMS: atom_id res chain seq x y z
N MET A 1 15.60 -4.49 -14.99
CA MET A 1 15.42 -3.09 -14.56
C MET A 1 13.97 -2.77 -14.20
N VAL A 2 12.98 -3.09 -15.05
CA VAL A 2 11.55 -2.91 -14.73
C VAL A 2 11.11 -3.54 -13.40
N TYR A 3 11.57 -4.75 -13.08
CA TYR A 3 11.27 -5.41 -11.80
C TYR A 3 11.82 -4.65 -10.58
N VAL A 4 12.94 -3.94 -10.74
CA VAL A 4 13.54 -3.12 -9.67
C VAL A 4 12.68 -1.88 -9.44
N ALA A 5 12.24 -1.21 -10.52
CA ALA A 5 11.31 -0.08 -10.45
C ALA A 5 9.95 -0.50 -9.84
N GLY A 6 9.43 -1.67 -10.20
CA GLY A 6 8.24 -2.25 -9.57
C GLY A 6 8.44 -2.56 -8.09
N GLY A 7 9.60 -3.08 -7.69
CA GLY A 7 9.96 -3.30 -6.29
C GLY A 7 10.00 -2.01 -5.47
N PHE A 8 10.61 -0.94 -6.01
CA PHE A 8 10.59 0.38 -5.37
C PHE A 8 9.18 0.95 -5.29
N GLY A 9 8.38 0.80 -6.35
CA GLY A 9 6.97 1.18 -6.36
C GLY A 9 6.14 0.44 -5.30
N LEU A 10 6.43 -0.85 -5.08
CA LEU A 10 5.76 -1.65 -4.06
C LEU A 10 6.10 -1.17 -2.65
N ILE A 11 7.38 -0.94 -2.35
CA ILE A 11 7.82 -0.45 -1.03
C ILE A 11 7.25 0.95 -0.78
N ALA A 12 7.38 1.87 -1.74
CA ALA A 12 6.86 3.22 -1.62
C ALA A 12 5.33 3.22 -1.46
N GLY A 13 4.62 2.42 -2.26
CA GLY A 13 3.17 2.25 -2.16
C GLY A 13 2.72 1.63 -0.83
N PHE A 14 3.50 0.71 -0.28
CA PHE A 14 3.23 0.13 1.04
C PHE A 14 3.39 1.17 2.16
N VAL A 15 4.45 1.98 2.13
CA VAL A 15 4.62 3.07 3.12
C VAL A 15 3.50 4.09 2.98
N PHE A 16 3.15 4.48 1.75
CA PHE A 16 2.05 5.41 1.50
C PHE A 16 0.70 4.87 1.97
N GLY A 17 0.41 3.60 1.70
CA GLY A 17 -0.81 2.95 2.19
C GLY A 17 -0.85 2.88 3.72
N GLN A 18 0.28 2.64 4.39
CA GLN A 18 0.36 2.72 5.86
C GLN A 18 0.08 4.13 6.39
N MET A 19 0.60 5.17 5.73
CA MET A 19 0.29 6.56 6.09
C MET A 19 -1.21 6.88 5.92
N LEU A 20 -1.82 6.38 4.84
CA LEU A 20 -3.26 6.53 4.60
C LEU A 20 -4.07 5.80 5.69
N LEU A 21 -3.68 4.58 6.04
CA LEU A 21 -4.31 3.82 7.12
C LEU A 21 -4.19 4.53 8.46
N PHE A 22 -3.03 5.09 8.78
CA PHE A 22 -2.83 5.88 9.99
C PHE A 22 -3.83 7.06 10.04
N PHE A 23 -4.04 7.74 8.91
CA PHE A 23 -5.01 8.81 8.81
C PHE A 23 -6.46 8.33 8.94
N LEU A 24 -6.83 7.24 8.26
CA LEU A 24 -8.20 6.69 8.28
C LEU A 24 -8.58 6.12 9.66
N LEU A 25 -7.64 5.45 10.32
CA LEU A 25 -7.84 4.77 11.60
C LEU A 25 -7.59 5.68 12.80
N ARG A 26 -7.23 6.96 12.60
CA ARG A 26 -6.87 7.90 13.69
C ARG A 26 -7.96 8.07 14.76
N ASN A 27 -9.22 7.90 14.37
CA ASN A 27 -10.39 8.08 15.24
C ASN A 27 -10.94 6.74 15.78
N VAL A 28 -10.37 5.60 15.37
CA VAL A 28 -10.82 4.29 15.82
C VAL A 28 -10.18 4.00 17.18
N PRO A 29 -10.95 3.58 18.20
CA PRO A 29 -10.40 3.31 19.51
C PRO A 29 -9.43 2.11 19.45
N LYS A 30 -8.33 2.19 20.20
CA LYS A 30 -7.26 1.19 20.16
C LYS A 30 -7.71 -0.24 20.45
N LYS A 31 -8.75 -0.40 21.30
CA LYS A 31 -9.34 -1.72 21.59
C LYS A 31 -9.89 -2.38 20.32
N ASP A 32 -10.60 -1.63 19.49
CA ASP A 32 -11.22 -2.15 18.26
C ASP A 32 -10.13 -2.47 17.23
N LEU A 33 -9.04 -1.69 17.17
CA LEU A 33 -7.88 -1.99 16.31
C LEU A 33 -7.19 -3.33 16.66
N LEU A 34 -7.18 -3.70 17.95
CA LEU A 34 -6.52 -4.91 18.45
C LEU A 34 -7.44 -6.12 18.43
N GLU A 35 -8.71 -5.95 18.75
CA GLU A 35 -9.67 -7.02 18.96
C GLU A 35 -10.49 -7.36 17.71
N ASP A 36 -10.69 -6.40 16.80
CA ASP A 36 -11.50 -6.64 15.60
C ASP A 36 -10.65 -7.21 14.44
N PRO A 37 -10.80 -8.50 14.09
CA PRO A 37 -10.09 -9.10 12.96
C PRO A 37 -10.55 -8.53 11.63
N TYR A 38 -11.79 -8.04 11.51
CA TYR A 38 -12.33 -7.47 10.28
C TYR A 38 -11.58 -6.19 9.89
N ILE A 39 -11.27 -5.32 10.86
CA ILE A 39 -10.44 -4.13 10.66
C ILE A 39 -9.07 -4.54 10.12
N LYS A 40 -8.40 -5.53 10.74
CA LYS A 40 -7.08 -5.99 10.30
C LYS A 40 -7.09 -6.49 8.85
N TRP A 41 -8.05 -7.32 8.49
CA TRP A 41 -8.14 -7.86 7.13
C TRP A 41 -8.53 -6.80 6.10
N LYS A 42 -9.54 -5.98 6.38
CA LYS A 42 -10.01 -4.95 5.44
C LYS A 42 -8.94 -3.91 5.15
N TYR A 43 -8.32 -3.36 6.19
CA TYR A 43 -7.33 -2.30 6.05
C TYR A 43 -5.96 -2.85 5.63
N GLY A 44 -5.60 -4.06 6.07
CA GLY A 44 -4.42 -4.76 5.55
C GLY A 44 -4.53 -5.01 4.04
N LEU A 45 -5.68 -5.51 3.57
CA LEU A 45 -5.93 -5.70 2.14
C LEU A 45 -5.93 -4.38 1.37
N LEU A 46 -6.50 -3.31 1.94
CA LEU A 46 -6.44 -1.97 1.33
C LEU A 46 -4.99 -1.50 1.13
N ASN A 47 -4.12 -1.69 2.13
CA ASN A 47 -2.70 -1.34 2.00
C ASN A 47 -2.00 -2.14 0.90
N TRP A 48 -2.28 -3.45 0.81
CA TRP A 48 -1.73 -4.30 -0.24
C TRP A 48 -2.22 -3.94 -1.63
N VAL A 49 -3.50 -3.54 -1.76
CA VAL A 49 -4.05 -3.03 -3.02
C VAL A 49 -3.31 -1.76 -3.44
N ILE A 50 -3.12 -0.80 -2.53
CA ILE A 50 -2.37 0.44 -2.82
C ILE A 50 -0.93 0.12 -3.23
N ALA A 51 -0.25 -0.76 -2.48
CA ALA A 51 1.12 -1.17 -2.80
C ALA A 51 1.22 -1.85 -4.18
N GLY A 52 0.30 -2.75 -4.50
CA GLY A 52 0.24 -3.42 -5.80
C GLY A 52 -0.05 -2.46 -6.95
N SER A 53 -0.99 -1.53 -6.78
CA SER A 53 -1.29 -0.50 -7.78
C SER A 53 -0.09 0.43 -8.02
N THR A 54 0.62 0.81 -6.96
CA THR A 54 1.80 1.68 -7.06
C THR A 54 2.96 0.95 -7.73
N ALA A 55 3.17 -0.33 -7.40
CA ALA A 55 4.17 -1.18 -8.06
C ALA A 55 3.91 -1.32 -9.55
N TYR A 56 2.66 -1.59 -9.93
CA TYR A 56 2.25 -1.70 -11.33
C TYR A 56 2.41 -0.38 -12.08
N GLY A 57 2.00 0.74 -11.46
CA GLY A 57 2.18 2.08 -12.03
C GLY A 57 3.66 2.42 -12.25
N ALA A 58 4.51 2.16 -11.24
CA ALA A 58 5.94 2.39 -11.34
C ALA A 58 6.61 1.54 -12.43
N ALA A 59 6.25 0.26 -12.53
CA ALA A 59 6.76 -0.63 -13.58
C ALA A 59 6.30 -0.18 -14.98
N SER A 60 5.04 0.20 -15.13
CA SER A 60 4.46 0.66 -16.40
C SER A 60 5.07 1.98 -16.87
N LEU A 61 5.26 2.94 -15.94
CA LEU A 61 5.94 4.21 -16.23
C LEU A 61 7.39 3.95 -16.63
N TYR A 62 8.10 3.08 -15.91
CA TYR A 62 9.48 2.76 -16.25
C TYR A 62 9.60 2.17 -17.67
N GLN A 63 8.69 1.26 -18.06
CA GLN A 63 8.66 0.72 -19.42
C GLN A 63 8.37 1.78 -20.49
N GLN A 64 7.54 2.79 -20.19
CA GLN A 64 7.27 3.87 -21.15
C GLN A 64 8.46 4.81 -21.34
N PHE A 65 9.18 5.14 -20.27
CA PHE A 65 10.33 6.07 -20.33
C PHE A 65 11.65 5.39 -20.72
N PHE A 66 11.80 4.09 -20.45
CA PHE A 66 12.99 3.31 -20.74
C PHE A 66 12.60 1.99 -21.46
N PRO A 67 12.20 2.08 -22.73
CA PRO A 67 11.89 0.91 -23.56
C PRO A 67 13.11 0.02 -23.80
#